data_AF-A0AA39PY85-F1
#
_entry.id   AF-A0AA39PY85-F1
#
_cell.length_a   1.000
_cell.length_b   1.000
_cell.length_c   1.000
_cell.angle_alpha   90.00
_cell.angle_beta   90.00
_cell.angle_gamma   90.00
#
_symmetry.space_group_name_H-M   'P 1'
#
loop_
_entity.id
_entity.type
_entity.pdbx_description
1 polymer ?
#
loop_
_entity_poly.entity_id
_entity_poly.type
_entity_poly.pdbx_seq_one_letter_code
_entity_poly.pdbx_strand_id
1 'polypeptide(L)'
;VSAELFRCDGVDMHDIPKVPGEVRSSWSHAQKIRAGITWGFRTTGRRGTERWSDQATGNPSVSDLVSSYMVSLQRRKAALGETPTSSRAVTPDVLQALYNYNRHPENWDGSRPSNENLWCGGNTRKLLQAIYLISFTCLLWIDEVLHIQAHDIKTWFDNDGVSCVSITLHERKNKYTNIIPPYILRELPPHMAHLCPVRAIADWLAATRITHGYVFRKIDRWDQPMLEGNVNIVTYPFCCQ
;
A
#
# COMPACT_ATOMS: atom_id res chain seq x y z
N VAL A 1 -13.71 -4.53 -18.83
CA VAL A 1 -14.68 -4.86 -17.75
C VAL A 1 -15.68 -5.84 -18.35
N SER A 2 -15.86 -7.04 -17.80
CA SER A 2 -16.72 -8.05 -18.43
C SER A 2 -18.21 -7.68 -18.31
N ALA A 3 -19.03 -8.26 -19.20
CA ALA A 3 -20.48 -8.09 -19.16
C ALA A 3 -21.14 -8.63 -17.87
N GLU A 4 -20.43 -9.44 -17.09
CA GLU A 4 -20.97 -10.08 -15.90
C GLU A 4 -21.03 -9.14 -14.70
N LEU A 5 -20.03 -8.24 -14.49
CA LEU A 5 -20.05 -7.16 -13.47
C LEU A 5 -21.35 -6.32 -13.49
N PHE A 6 -22.03 -6.35 -14.64
CA PHE A 6 -23.40 -5.92 -14.93
C PHE A 6 -24.44 -6.32 -13.86
N ARG A 7 -24.40 -7.57 -13.39
CA ARG A 7 -25.54 -8.19 -12.67
C ARG A 7 -25.72 -7.73 -11.21
N CYS A 8 -24.65 -7.35 -10.52
CA CYS A 8 -24.71 -7.15 -9.05
C CYS A 8 -25.26 -5.81 -8.55
N ASP A 9 -25.58 -4.89 -9.45
CA ASP A 9 -26.38 -3.70 -9.18
C ASP A 9 -27.66 -3.73 -10.05
N GLY A 10 -28.11 -4.94 -10.41
CA GLY A 10 -29.28 -5.17 -11.28
C GLY A 10 -30.62 -5.06 -10.58
N VAL A 11 -30.63 -4.83 -9.26
CA VAL A 11 -31.82 -4.46 -8.47
C VAL A 11 -31.50 -3.20 -7.66
N ASP A 12 -32.51 -2.37 -7.39
CA ASP A 12 -32.38 -1.17 -6.56
C ASP A 12 -32.55 -1.46 -5.06
N MET A 13 -32.79 -0.42 -4.25
CA MET A 13 -32.97 -0.54 -2.80
C MET A 13 -34.34 -1.10 -2.37
N HIS A 14 -35.23 -1.36 -3.32
CA HIS A 14 -36.56 -1.95 -3.14
C HIS A 14 -36.68 -3.31 -3.83
N ASP A 15 -35.53 -3.93 -4.17
CA ASP A 15 -35.41 -5.16 -4.97
C ASP A 15 -36.02 -5.07 -6.38
N ILE A 16 -36.26 -3.86 -6.91
CA ILE A 16 -36.83 -3.65 -8.24
C ILE A 16 -35.72 -3.79 -9.30
N PRO A 17 -35.90 -4.61 -10.36
CA PRO A 17 -34.88 -4.77 -11.40
C PRO A 17 -34.60 -3.47 -12.17
N LYS A 18 -33.31 -3.09 -12.25
CA LYS A 18 -32.86 -1.93 -13.02
C LYS A 18 -32.88 -2.21 -14.53
N VAL A 19 -33.10 -1.17 -15.33
CA VAL A 19 -33.27 -1.27 -16.80
C VAL A 19 -32.01 -1.86 -17.46
N PRO A 20 -32.13 -2.81 -18.43
CA PRO A 20 -30.99 -3.51 -19.02
C PRO A 20 -29.91 -2.64 -19.70
N GLY A 21 -30.22 -1.38 -20.04
CA GLY A 21 -29.29 -0.45 -20.70
C GLY A 21 -28.62 0.58 -19.77
N GLU A 22 -28.88 0.54 -18.46
CA GLU A 22 -28.30 1.50 -17.51
C GLU A 22 -26.81 1.21 -17.23
N VAL A 23 -25.94 2.21 -17.30
CA VAL A 23 -24.50 2.06 -17.03
C VAL A 23 -24.26 1.93 -15.52
N ARG A 24 -23.99 0.70 -15.04
CA ARG A 24 -23.95 0.39 -13.59
C ARG A 24 -22.53 0.47 -13.01
N SER A 25 -22.27 1.59 -12.31
CA SER A 25 -20.96 2.00 -11.77
C SER A 25 -20.26 0.98 -10.85
N SER A 26 -18.97 1.22 -10.59
CA SER A 26 -18.13 0.43 -9.68
C SER A 26 -18.50 0.65 -8.20
N TRP A 27 -18.10 -0.28 -7.33
CA TRP A 27 -18.22 -0.11 -5.88
C TRP A 27 -17.44 1.13 -5.39
N SER A 28 -16.28 1.40 -5.97
CA SER A 28 -15.50 2.61 -5.66
C SER A 28 -16.23 3.92 -6.01
N HIS A 29 -17.08 3.92 -7.04
CA HIS A 29 -17.93 5.06 -7.38
C HIS A 29 -19.06 5.24 -6.35
N ALA A 30 -19.73 4.15 -5.95
CA ALA A 30 -20.72 4.18 -4.87
C ALA A 30 -20.11 4.66 -3.54
N GLN A 31 -18.87 4.25 -3.23
CA GLN A 31 -18.13 4.72 -2.05
C GLN A 31 -17.82 6.23 -2.12
N LYS A 32 -17.43 6.76 -3.29
CA LYS A 32 -17.22 8.20 -3.51
C LYS A 32 -18.52 9.00 -3.33
N ILE A 33 -19.63 8.54 -3.93
CA ILE A 33 -20.96 9.15 -3.73
C ILE A 33 -21.31 9.17 -2.25
N ARG A 34 -21.20 8.02 -1.56
CA ARG A 34 -21.48 7.91 -0.13
C ARG A 34 -20.65 8.90 0.68
N ALA A 35 -19.34 8.99 0.44
CA ALA A 35 -18.46 9.92 1.15
C ALA A 35 -18.83 11.39 0.91
N GLY A 36 -19.18 11.76 -0.33
CA GLY A 36 -19.64 13.11 -0.67
C GLY A 36 -20.96 13.47 0.04
N ILE A 37 -21.92 12.54 0.07
CA ILE A 37 -23.18 12.69 0.80
C ILE A 37 -22.92 12.76 2.32
N THR A 38 -22.07 11.89 2.87
CA THR A 38 -21.68 11.95 4.30
C THR A 38 -21.11 13.32 4.66
N TRP A 39 -20.23 13.85 3.81
CA TRP A 39 -19.65 15.18 3.99
C TRP A 39 -20.71 16.27 3.94
N GLY A 40 -21.61 16.26 2.94
CA GLY A 40 -22.67 17.28 2.78
C GLY A 40 -23.67 17.32 3.95
N PHE A 41 -24.08 16.17 4.49
CA PHE A 41 -24.92 16.12 5.70
C PHE A 41 -24.18 16.61 6.95
N ARG A 42 -22.86 16.38 7.03
CA ARG A 42 -22.01 16.86 8.14
C ARG A 42 -21.81 18.38 8.08
N THR A 43 -21.53 18.94 6.91
CA THR A 43 -21.20 20.37 6.72
C THR A 43 -22.45 21.22 6.53
N THR A 44 -23.13 21.09 5.39
CA THR A 44 -24.30 21.90 5.03
C THR A 44 -25.53 21.50 5.85
N GLY A 45 -25.75 20.20 6.06
CA GLY A 45 -26.90 19.70 6.82
C GLY A 45 -26.79 19.88 8.34
N ARG A 46 -25.58 20.17 8.87
CA ARG A 46 -25.26 20.22 10.31
C ARG A 46 -25.72 19.00 11.12
N ARG A 47 -25.93 17.84 10.49
CA ARG A 47 -26.44 16.61 11.14
C ARG A 47 -25.34 15.71 11.72
N GLY A 48 -24.11 16.22 11.81
CA GLY A 48 -22.97 15.52 12.40
C GLY A 48 -22.55 14.26 11.64
N THR A 49 -21.94 13.33 12.38
CA THR A 49 -21.50 12.01 11.92
C THR A 49 -22.30 10.85 12.54
N GLU A 50 -23.34 11.18 13.31
CA GLU A 50 -24.18 10.19 13.98
C GLU A 50 -25.03 9.41 12.98
N ARG A 51 -25.36 8.16 13.32
CA ARG A 51 -26.22 7.32 12.50
C ARG A 51 -27.62 7.93 12.39
N TRP A 52 -28.27 7.66 11.27
CA TRP A 52 -29.68 8.02 11.10
C TRP A 52 -30.55 7.35 12.15
N SER A 53 -31.47 8.11 12.75
CA SER A 53 -32.45 7.62 13.72
C SER A 53 -33.88 7.61 13.15
N ASP A 54 -34.77 6.87 13.80
CA ASP A 54 -36.20 6.86 13.47
C ASP A 54 -36.89 8.21 13.73
N GLN A 55 -36.24 9.10 14.50
CA GLN A 55 -36.66 10.49 14.71
C GLN A 55 -36.21 11.44 13.58
N ALA A 56 -35.72 10.88 12.46
CA ALA A 56 -35.15 11.60 11.33
C ALA A 56 -33.99 12.54 11.70
N THR A 57 -33.23 12.20 12.74
CA THR A 57 -31.98 12.88 13.14
C THR A 57 -30.75 12.11 12.66
N GLY A 58 -29.57 12.73 12.69
CA GLY A 58 -28.33 12.13 12.20
C GLY A 58 -28.20 12.10 10.67
N ASN A 59 -27.30 11.27 10.16
CA ASN A 59 -26.84 11.29 8.77
C ASN A 59 -27.26 10.01 8.01
N PRO A 60 -28.13 10.10 6.98
CA PRO A 60 -28.73 8.92 6.32
C PRO A 60 -27.70 8.08 5.56
N SER A 61 -26.60 8.68 5.11
CA SER A 61 -25.51 7.95 4.42
C SER A 61 -24.72 6.99 5.34
N VAL A 62 -24.81 7.15 6.65
CA VAL A 62 -24.19 6.27 7.66
C VAL A 62 -25.23 5.49 8.47
N SER A 63 -26.48 5.43 7.99
CA SER A 63 -27.51 4.52 8.50
C SER A 63 -27.10 3.05 8.39
N ASP A 64 -27.72 2.19 9.19
CA ASP A 64 -27.47 0.74 9.16
C ASP A 64 -27.95 0.10 7.86
N LEU A 65 -29.04 0.61 7.27
CA LEU A 65 -29.56 0.19 5.97
C LEU A 65 -28.54 0.46 4.85
N VAL A 66 -28.05 1.70 4.72
CA VAL A 66 -27.04 2.07 3.70
C VAL A 66 -25.71 1.35 3.96
N SER A 67 -25.33 1.16 5.23
CA SER A 67 -24.11 0.42 5.58
C SER A 67 -24.20 -1.06 5.17
N SER A 68 -25.33 -1.71 5.44
CA SER A 68 -25.59 -3.11 5.05
C SER A 68 -25.63 -3.26 3.54
N TYR A 69 -26.29 -2.33 2.84
CA TYR A 69 -26.29 -2.27 1.37
C TYR A 69 -24.87 -2.15 0.80
N MET A 70 -24.03 -1.26 1.34
CA MET A 70 -22.66 -1.06 0.85
C MET A 70 -21.77 -2.29 1.04
N VAL A 71 -21.94 -3.04 2.14
CA VAL A 71 -21.24 -4.30 2.39
C VAL A 71 -21.73 -5.41 1.45
N SER A 72 -23.06 -5.52 1.23
CA SER A 72 -23.62 -6.49 0.31
C SER A 72 -23.19 -6.21 -1.13
N LEU A 73 -23.20 -4.93 -1.56
CA LEU A 73 -22.72 -4.48 -2.86
C LEU A 73 -21.23 -4.78 -3.05
N GLN A 74 -20.39 -4.56 -2.03
CA GLN A 74 -18.96 -4.89 -2.07
C GLN A 74 -18.73 -6.38 -2.35
N ARG A 75 -19.39 -7.24 -1.57
CA ARG A 75 -19.28 -8.71 -1.71
C ARG A 75 -19.78 -9.17 -3.08
N ARG A 76 -20.94 -8.66 -3.50
CA ARG A 76 -21.57 -8.95 -4.80
C ARG A 76 -20.65 -8.54 -5.97
N LYS A 77 -20.11 -7.32 -5.97
CA LYS A 77 -19.17 -6.86 -7.02
C LYS A 77 -17.84 -7.64 -7.02
N ALA A 78 -17.28 -7.94 -5.84
CA ALA A 78 -16.06 -8.74 -5.72
C ALA A 78 -16.25 -10.19 -6.23
N ALA A 79 -17.41 -10.81 -5.98
CA ALA A 79 -17.75 -12.14 -6.50
C ALA A 79 -17.84 -12.20 -8.03
N LEU A 80 -18.07 -11.06 -8.70
CA LEU A 80 -18.04 -10.92 -10.17
C LEU A 80 -16.68 -10.43 -10.71
N GLY A 81 -15.63 -10.45 -9.89
CA GLY A 81 -14.29 -10.04 -10.31
C GLY A 81 -14.05 -8.53 -10.36
N GLU A 82 -14.89 -7.69 -9.73
CA GLU A 82 -14.46 -6.32 -9.43
C GLU A 82 -13.33 -6.39 -8.41
N THR A 83 -12.09 -6.10 -8.84
CA THR A 83 -10.92 -6.05 -7.96
C THR A 83 -11.20 -5.10 -6.79
N PRO A 84 -11.24 -5.58 -5.53
CA PRO A 84 -11.57 -4.73 -4.39
C PRO A 84 -10.60 -3.56 -4.26
N THR A 85 -11.08 -2.38 -3.87
CA THR A 85 -10.25 -1.16 -3.79
C THR A 85 -9.07 -1.31 -2.82
N SER A 86 -9.23 -2.10 -1.75
CA SER A 86 -8.18 -2.48 -0.79
C SER A 86 -7.24 -3.60 -1.29
N SER A 87 -7.47 -4.10 -2.51
CA SER A 87 -6.84 -5.30 -3.08
C SER A 87 -6.25 -5.03 -4.46
N ARG A 88 -5.81 -3.80 -4.73
CA ARG A 88 -4.72 -3.55 -5.68
C ARG A 88 -3.41 -4.07 -5.08
N ALA A 89 -3.34 -5.38 -4.93
CA ALA A 89 -2.13 -6.05 -4.48
C ALA A 89 -1.02 -5.78 -5.49
N VAL A 90 0.15 -5.40 -4.99
CA VAL A 90 1.37 -5.36 -5.81
C VAL A 90 1.64 -6.79 -6.27
N THR A 91 1.60 -7.04 -7.58
CA THR A 91 1.87 -8.37 -8.16
C THR A 91 3.36 -8.52 -8.49
N PRO A 92 3.84 -9.77 -8.70
CA PRO A 92 5.18 -10.01 -9.24
C PRO A 92 5.48 -9.21 -10.52
N ASP A 93 4.50 -9.10 -11.43
CA ASP A 93 4.65 -8.36 -12.70
C ASP A 93 4.82 -6.86 -12.48
N VAL A 94 4.10 -6.29 -11.49
CA VAL A 94 4.27 -4.88 -11.10
C VAL A 94 5.66 -4.63 -10.51
N LEU A 95 6.17 -5.57 -9.70
CA LEU A 95 7.54 -5.52 -9.18
C LEU A 95 8.59 -5.69 -10.29
N GLN A 96 8.31 -6.54 -11.29
CA GLN A 96 9.19 -6.73 -12.45
C GLN A 96 9.25 -5.47 -13.32
N ALA A 97 8.10 -4.85 -13.61
CA ALA A 97 8.04 -3.59 -14.34
C ALA A 97 8.78 -2.46 -13.58
N LEU A 98 8.58 -2.36 -12.26
CA LEU A 98 9.30 -1.41 -11.41
C LEU A 98 10.82 -1.67 -11.40
N TYR A 99 11.24 -2.92 -11.26
CA TYR A 99 12.66 -3.32 -11.28
C TYR A 99 13.32 -2.94 -12.60
N ASN A 100 12.72 -3.33 -13.73
CA ASN A 100 13.24 -3.05 -15.06
C ASN A 100 13.36 -1.53 -15.28
N TYR A 101 12.32 -0.77 -14.95
CA TYR A 101 12.32 0.70 -15.06
C TYR A 101 13.39 1.36 -14.18
N ASN A 102 13.56 0.89 -12.94
CA ASN A 102 14.56 1.45 -12.03
C ASN A 102 16.01 1.13 -12.43
N ARG A 103 16.26 0.00 -13.10
CA ARG A 103 17.62 -0.46 -13.45
C ARG A 103 18.24 0.20 -14.68
N HIS A 104 17.52 1.09 -15.37
CA HIS A 104 18.12 1.98 -16.36
C HIS A 104 19.13 2.93 -15.67
N PRO A 105 20.35 3.14 -16.20
CA PRO A 105 21.40 3.93 -15.53
C PRO A 105 20.96 5.35 -15.15
N GLU A 106 20.19 6.01 -16.01
CA GLU A 106 19.61 7.34 -15.78
C GLU A 106 18.66 7.41 -14.57
N ASN A 107 18.06 6.27 -14.21
CA ASN A 107 17.19 6.11 -13.04
C ASN A 107 17.94 5.56 -11.82
N TRP A 108 18.90 4.65 -12.00
CA TRP A 108 19.57 3.97 -10.88
C TRP A 108 20.69 4.81 -10.25
N ASP A 109 21.48 5.51 -11.07
CA ASP A 109 22.65 6.28 -10.64
C ASP A 109 22.36 7.81 -10.64
N GLY A 110 21.16 8.19 -11.06
CA GLY A 110 20.72 9.59 -11.12
C GLY A 110 20.50 10.21 -9.74
N SER A 111 21.50 10.90 -9.22
CA SER A 111 21.42 11.80 -8.05
C SER A 111 20.77 13.17 -8.37
N ARG A 112 19.93 13.23 -9.42
CA ARG A 112 19.30 14.46 -9.87
C ARG A 112 18.17 14.84 -8.91
N PRO A 113 18.01 16.14 -8.55
CA PRO A 113 16.84 16.58 -7.82
C PRO A 113 15.57 16.27 -8.63
N SER A 114 14.49 15.91 -7.94
CA SER A 114 13.18 15.75 -8.58
C SER A 114 12.80 17.06 -9.28
N ASN A 115 12.38 16.95 -10.54
CA ASN A 115 11.88 18.05 -11.35
C ASN A 115 10.61 17.60 -12.08
N GLU A 116 9.98 18.49 -12.83
CA GLU A 116 8.69 18.25 -13.50
C GLU A 116 8.67 16.99 -14.39
N ASN A 117 9.82 16.55 -14.90
CA ASN A 117 9.97 15.36 -15.75
C ASN A 117 10.66 14.16 -15.04
N LEU A 118 11.21 14.34 -13.83
CA LEU A 118 11.90 13.30 -13.07
C LEU A 118 11.22 13.08 -11.70
N TRP A 119 10.43 12.01 -11.63
CA TRP A 119 9.66 11.65 -10.44
C TRP A 119 10.50 11.51 -9.17
N CYS A 120 11.62 10.78 -9.23
CA CYS A 120 12.59 10.69 -8.13
C CYS A 120 13.96 10.17 -8.58
N GLY A 121 14.98 10.39 -7.73
CA GLY A 121 16.35 9.95 -7.95
C GLY A 121 16.62 8.49 -7.57
N GLY A 122 17.84 8.04 -7.82
CA GLY A 122 18.29 6.65 -7.69
C GLY A 122 18.25 6.08 -6.27
N ASN A 123 18.42 6.88 -5.22
CA ASN A 123 18.31 6.43 -3.84
C ASN A 123 16.85 6.29 -3.42
N THR A 124 15.97 7.22 -3.80
CA THR A 124 14.52 7.07 -3.60
C THR A 124 13.99 5.81 -4.27
N ARG A 125 14.51 5.45 -5.44
CA ARG A 125 14.18 4.18 -6.12
C ARG A 125 14.66 2.96 -5.36
N LYS A 126 15.91 2.95 -4.87
CA LYS A 126 16.45 1.88 -4.01
C LYS A 126 15.63 1.72 -2.72
N LEU A 127 15.30 2.82 -2.04
CA LEU A 127 14.45 2.87 -0.85
C LEU A 127 13.10 2.19 -1.12
N LEU A 128 12.34 2.69 -2.11
CA LEU A 128 11.01 2.19 -2.42
C LEU A 128 11.03 0.72 -2.86
N GLN A 129 12.02 0.33 -3.65
CA GLN A 129 12.18 -1.05 -4.11
C GLN A 129 12.48 -2.01 -2.94
N ALA A 130 13.31 -1.61 -1.97
CA ALA A 130 13.52 -2.38 -0.74
C ALA A 130 12.24 -2.47 0.11
N ILE A 131 11.53 -1.35 0.32
CA ILE A 131 10.27 -1.32 1.09
C ILE A 131 9.22 -2.23 0.47
N TYR A 132 8.96 -2.12 -0.84
CA TYR A 132 7.96 -2.93 -1.51
C TYR A 132 8.32 -4.41 -1.52
N LEU A 133 9.61 -4.76 -1.69
CA LEU A 133 10.03 -6.16 -1.67
C LEU A 133 9.93 -6.78 -0.27
N ILE A 134 10.33 -6.08 0.79
CA ILE A 134 10.14 -6.57 2.17
C ILE A 134 8.65 -6.72 2.48
N SER A 135 7.82 -5.72 2.14
CA SER A 135 6.37 -5.77 2.34
C SER A 135 5.75 -6.96 1.62
N PHE A 136 6.17 -7.21 0.37
CA PHE A 136 5.67 -8.28 -0.48
C PHE A 136 6.11 -9.67 0.00
N THR A 137 7.39 -9.88 0.31
CA THR A 137 7.89 -11.21 0.72
C THR A 137 7.54 -11.59 2.15
N CYS A 138 7.52 -10.62 3.07
CA CYS A 138 7.21 -10.87 4.48
C CYS A 138 5.71 -10.71 4.82
N LEU A 139 4.88 -10.29 3.84
CA LEU A 139 3.47 -9.96 4.01
C LEU A 139 3.24 -8.93 5.13
N LEU A 140 4.06 -7.88 5.12
CA LEU A 140 4.06 -6.79 6.10
C LEU A 140 3.36 -5.54 5.53
N TRP A 141 2.75 -4.75 6.40
CA TRP A 141 2.28 -3.43 6.01
C TRP A 141 3.47 -2.48 5.85
N ILE A 142 3.36 -1.50 4.94
CA ILE A 142 4.42 -0.52 4.69
C ILE A 142 4.82 0.20 5.99
N ASP A 143 3.85 0.53 6.85
CA ASP A 143 4.11 1.07 8.18
C ASP A 143 5.07 0.18 8.99
N GLU A 144 4.85 -1.13 9.03
CA GLU A 144 5.67 -2.07 9.81
C GLU A 144 7.10 -2.14 9.24
N VAL A 145 7.24 -2.04 7.92
CA VAL A 145 8.56 -1.99 7.25
C VAL A 145 9.29 -0.68 7.54
N LEU A 146 8.59 0.46 7.55
CA LEU A 146 9.20 1.78 7.84
C LEU A 146 9.75 1.90 9.27
N HIS A 147 9.26 1.10 10.22
CA HIS A 147 9.75 1.09 11.60
C HIS A 147 10.98 0.19 11.83
N ILE A 148 11.46 -0.56 10.83
CA ILE A 148 12.64 -1.42 10.93
C ILE A 148 13.90 -0.58 11.21
N GLN A 149 14.64 -0.95 12.26
CA GLN A 149 15.90 -0.32 12.63
C GLN A 149 17.11 -1.18 12.25
N ALA A 150 18.30 -0.57 12.21
CA ALA A 150 19.51 -1.23 11.73
C ALA A 150 19.88 -2.47 12.55
N HIS A 151 19.56 -2.49 13.86
CA HIS A 151 19.82 -3.64 14.74
C HIS A 151 18.82 -4.80 14.55
N ASP A 152 17.69 -4.55 13.90
CA ASP A 152 16.68 -5.57 13.57
C ASP A 152 17.08 -6.43 12.38
N ILE A 153 17.95 -5.87 11.52
CA ILE A 153 18.52 -6.52 10.35
C ILE A 153 19.83 -7.20 10.73
N LYS A 154 19.92 -8.51 10.48
CA LYS A 154 21.16 -9.28 10.58
C LYS A 154 21.46 -9.94 9.25
N THR A 155 22.72 -10.01 8.85
CA THR A 155 23.16 -10.63 7.60
C THR A 155 24.19 -11.73 7.86
N TRP A 156 24.15 -12.80 7.07
CA TRP A 156 25.11 -13.90 7.11
C TRP A 156 25.11 -14.64 5.77
N PHE A 157 26.01 -15.61 5.61
CA PHE A 157 25.98 -16.58 4.52
C PHE A 157 25.51 -17.93 5.05
N ASP A 158 24.58 -18.57 4.34
CA ASP A 158 24.18 -19.96 4.60
C ASP A 158 25.33 -20.94 4.29
N ASN A 159 25.18 -22.21 4.67
CA ASN A 159 26.17 -23.27 4.40
C ASN A 159 26.52 -23.40 2.91
N ASP A 160 25.57 -23.09 2.03
CA ASP A 160 25.74 -23.06 0.57
C ASP A 160 26.48 -21.80 0.05
N GLY A 161 26.96 -20.92 0.93
CA GLY A 161 27.57 -19.63 0.58
C GLY A 161 26.57 -18.56 0.10
N VAL A 162 25.26 -18.78 0.28
CA VAL A 162 24.22 -17.85 -0.20
C VAL A 162 23.89 -16.78 0.84
N SER A 163 23.87 -15.52 0.40
CA SER A 163 23.55 -14.36 1.23
C SER A 163 22.16 -14.48 1.86
N CYS A 164 22.07 -14.26 3.17
CA CYS A 164 20.83 -14.30 3.93
C CYS A 164 20.65 -13.07 4.81
N VAL A 165 19.40 -12.71 5.06
CA VAL A 165 18.98 -11.57 5.89
C VAL A 165 17.90 -12.03 6.87
N SER A 166 18.04 -11.67 8.15
CA SER A 166 17.01 -11.81 9.18
C SER A 166 16.44 -10.44 9.44
N ILE A 167 15.11 -10.31 9.40
CA ILE A 167 14.40 -9.12 9.84
C ILE A 167 13.61 -9.49 11.09
N THR A 168 13.98 -8.88 12.22
CA THR A 168 13.23 -8.98 13.48
C THR A 168 12.20 -7.86 13.54
N LEU A 169 11.02 -8.09 14.12
CA LEU A 169 10.03 -7.03 14.36
C LEU A 169 9.68 -7.00 15.85
N HIS A 170 9.63 -5.80 16.43
CA HIS A 170 9.20 -5.58 17.82
C HIS A 170 7.68 -5.60 17.94
N GLU A 171 6.97 -5.05 16.95
CA GLU A 171 5.51 -4.93 16.93
C GLU A 171 4.92 -5.51 15.65
N ARG A 172 3.70 -6.04 15.76
CA ARG A 172 2.90 -6.47 14.60
C ARG A 172 1.43 -6.21 14.89
N LYS A 173 0.74 -5.48 14.01
CA LYS A 173 -0.63 -4.96 14.29
C LYS A 173 -1.70 -6.03 14.55
N ASN A 174 -1.43 -7.30 14.23
CA ASN A 174 -2.38 -8.41 14.28
C ASN A 174 -1.94 -9.59 15.19
N LYS A 175 -1.01 -9.43 16.15
CA LYS A 175 -0.53 -10.55 16.98
C LYS A 175 -0.86 -10.39 18.47
N TYR A 176 -1.50 -11.40 19.05
CA TYR A 176 -1.86 -11.48 20.48
C TYR A 176 -0.69 -11.89 21.41
N THR A 177 0.50 -12.17 20.87
CA THR A 177 1.64 -12.73 21.63
C THR A 177 2.91 -11.91 21.42
N ASN A 178 3.61 -11.57 22.51
CA ASN A 178 4.76 -10.66 22.55
C ASN A 178 6.06 -11.20 21.91
N ILE A 179 6.05 -12.36 21.24
CA ILE A 179 7.23 -12.93 20.59
C ILE A 179 6.92 -13.10 19.10
N ILE A 180 7.63 -12.35 18.26
CA ILE A 180 7.56 -12.45 16.79
C ILE A 180 8.84 -13.16 16.31
N PRO A 181 8.75 -14.34 15.67
CA PRO A 181 9.93 -14.97 15.09
C PRO A 181 10.47 -14.12 13.94
N PRO A 182 11.80 -14.07 13.74
CA PRO A 182 12.39 -13.29 12.66
C PRO A 182 12.02 -13.85 11.29
N TYR A 183 11.90 -12.95 10.31
CA TYR A 183 11.76 -13.31 8.91
C TYR A 183 13.13 -13.61 8.32
N ILE A 184 13.38 -14.88 8.00
CA ILE A 184 14.61 -15.35 7.36
C ILE A 184 14.42 -15.29 5.84
N LEU A 185 15.20 -14.44 5.18
CA LEU A 185 15.19 -14.20 3.74
C LEU A 185 16.50 -14.68 3.15
N ARG A 186 16.43 -15.52 2.10
CA ARG A 186 17.59 -16.02 1.34
C ARG A 186 17.65 -15.32 -0.01
N GLU A 187 18.86 -15.07 -0.52
CA GLU A 187 19.04 -14.48 -1.85
C GLU A 187 18.47 -15.39 -2.94
N LEU A 188 17.53 -14.85 -3.74
CA LEU A 188 16.91 -15.59 -4.85
C LEU A 188 17.86 -15.68 -6.06
N PRO A 189 17.67 -16.64 -6.99
CA PRO A 189 18.47 -16.72 -8.22
C PRO A 189 18.46 -15.43 -9.07
N PRO A 190 19.42 -15.23 -9.99
CA PRO A 190 19.52 -14.02 -10.81
C PRO A 190 18.27 -13.73 -11.65
N HIS A 191 17.61 -14.75 -12.21
CA HIS A 191 16.39 -14.58 -13.01
C HIS A 191 15.19 -14.08 -12.18
N MET A 192 15.23 -14.23 -10.85
CA MET A 192 14.25 -13.67 -9.90
C MET A 192 14.79 -12.42 -9.17
N ALA A 193 15.79 -11.72 -9.70
CA ALA A 193 16.34 -10.53 -9.05
C ALA A 193 15.30 -9.43 -8.78
N HIS A 194 14.26 -9.34 -9.61
CA HIS A 194 13.13 -8.44 -9.43
C HIS A 194 12.22 -8.76 -8.23
N LEU A 195 12.32 -9.96 -7.65
CA LEU A 195 11.63 -10.39 -6.43
C LEU A 195 12.57 -10.57 -5.23
N CYS A 196 13.86 -10.25 -5.36
CA CYS A 196 14.86 -10.58 -4.33
C CYS A 196 15.00 -9.46 -3.28
N PRO A 197 14.44 -9.63 -2.06
CA PRO A 197 14.53 -8.59 -1.02
C PRO A 197 15.97 -8.44 -0.51
N VAL A 198 16.75 -9.52 -0.46
CA VAL A 198 18.16 -9.51 -0.01
C VAL A 198 19.01 -8.56 -0.88
N ARG A 199 18.84 -8.62 -2.21
CA ARG A 199 19.55 -7.69 -3.12
C ARG A 199 19.10 -6.24 -2.93
N ALA A 200 17.80 -6.00 -2.82
CA ALA A 200 17.27 -4.64 -2.64
C ALA A 200 17.71 -4.01 -1.30
N ILE A 201 17.76 -4.81 -0.23
CA ILE A 201 18.32 -4.41 1.07
C ILE A 201 19.81 -4.09 0.93
N ALA A 202 20.59 -4.97 0.27
CA ALA A 202 22.02 -4.74 0.06
C ALA A 202 22.29 -3.47 -0.77
N ASP A 203 21.56 -3.26 -1.86
CA ASP A 203 21.63 -2.04 -2.68
C ASP A 203 21.33 -0.77 -1.87
N TRP A 204 20.29 -0.81 -1.01
CA TRP A 204 19.90 0.31 -0.16
C TRP A 204 20.93 0.61 0.94
N LEU A 205 21.41 -0.42 1.64
CA LEU A 205 22.42 -0.27 2.70
C LEU A 205 23.77 0.19 2.13
N ALA A 206 24.17 -0.30 0.95
CA ALA A 206 25.39 0.14 0.26
C ALA A 206 25.30 1.61 -0.17
N ALA A 207 24.14 2.05 -0.67
CA ALA A 207 23.92 3.44 -1.10
C ALA A 207 23.90 4.43 0.09
N THR A 208 23.34 4.03 1.23
CA THR A 208 23.11 4.93 2.37
C THR A 208 24.12 4.85 3.50
N ARG A 209 24.81 3.71 3.65
CA ARG A 209 25.79 3.45 4.73
C ARG A 209 25.20 3.63 6.14
N ILE A 210 23.89 3.40 6.31
CA ILE A 210 23.22 3.47 7.61
C ILE A 210 23.67 2.32 8.50
N THR A 211 24.13 2.64 9.72
CA THR A 211 24.64 1.67 10.72
C THR A 211 23.82 1.59 12.00
N HIS A 212 22.91 2.54 12.23
CA HIS A 212 22.14 2.70 13.46
C HIS A 212 20.78 3.34 13.18
N GLY A 213 19.86 3.27 14.15
CA GLY A 213 18.54 3.91 14.05
C GLY A 213 17.69 3.36 12.91
N TYR A 214 16.75 4.16 12.40
CA TYR A 214 15.85 3.71 11.33
C TYR A 214 16.59 3.45 10.01
N VAL A 215 16.25 2.35 9.34
CA VAL A 215 16.81 1.96 8.03
C VAL A 215 16.16 2.75 6.90
N PHE A 216 14.86 3.00 6.99
CA PHE A 216 14.07 3.68 5.96
C PHE A 216 13.85 5.14 6.34
N ARG A 217 14.92 5.94 6.18
CA ARG A 217 14.93 7.37 6.54
C ARG A 217 14.26 8.22 5.46
N LYS A 218 13.79 9.41 5.86
CA LYS A 218 13.34 10.43 4.92
C LYS A 218 14.49 10.81 3.98
N ILE A 219 14.19 10.93 2.70
CA ILE A 219 15.13 11.43 1.69
C ILE A 219 14.91 12.93 1.48
N ASP A 220 16.00 13.66 1.30
CA ASP A 220 16.01 15.10 1.07
C ASP A 220 15.82 15.46 -0.42
N ARG A 221 15.87 16.76 -0.75
CA ARG A 221 15.69 17.24 -2.13
C ARG A 221 16.84 16.86 -3.08
N TRP A 222 17.95 16.37 -2.55
CA TRP A 222 19.17 15.97 -3.26
C TRP A 222 19.31 14.44 -3.33
N ASP A 223 18.22 13.72 -3.08
CA ASP A 223 18.16 12.27 -3.08
C ASP A 223 19.10 11.63 -2.04
N GLN A 224 19.38 12.32 -0.92
CA GLN A 224 20.18 11.79 0.19
C GLN A 224 19.32 11.42 1.40
N PRO A 225 19.64 10.32 2.12
CA PRO A 225 18.98 9.99 3.37
C PRO A 225 19.32 11.05 4.43
N MET A 226 18.30 11.62 5.07
CA MET A 226 18.48 12.56 6.16
C MET A 226 19.15 11.87 7.37
N LEU A 227 20.12 12.55 7.98
CA LEU A 227 20.73 12.12 9.24
C LEU A 227 19.72 12.28 10.40
N GLU A 228 19.90 11.54 11.49
CA GLU A 228 18.95 11.55 12.61
C GLU A 228 19.00 12.87 13.38
N GLY A 229 17.99 13.70 13.12
CA GLY A 229 17.60 14.84 13.94
C GLY A 229 16.08 14.99 13.91
N ASN A 230 15.39 14.37 14.88
CA ASN A 230 13.93 14.43 15.09
C ASN A 230 13.08 14.41 13.81
N VAL A 231 13.30 13.41 12.94
CA VAL A 231 12.57 13.29 11.67
C VAL A 231 11.34 12.39 11.87
N ASN A 232 10.15 12.97 11.70
CA ASN A 232 8.92 12.18 11.55
C ASN A 232 9.10 11.19 10.39
N ILE A 233 8.84 9.91 10.65
CA ILE A 233 8.86 8.82 9.66
C ILE A 233 7.98 9.23 8.47
N VAL A 234 8.35 8.81 7.26
CA VAL A 234 7.75 9.27 6.00
C VAL A 234 6.27 8.90 5.89
N THR A 235 5.40 9.77 6.41
CA THR A 235 3.97 9.82 6.09
C THR A 235 3.73 10.85 4.98
N TYR A 236 4.39 10.68 3.84
CA TYR A 236 3.91 11.33 2.63
C TYR A 236 2.68 10.56 2.15
N PRO A 237 1.51 11.21 1.95
CA PRO A 237 0.46 10.57 1.19
C PRO A 237 1.02 10.32 -0.22
N PHE A 238 0.97 9.07 -0.68
CA PHE A 238 1.21 8.74 -2.08
C PHE A 238 0.05 9.33 -2.91
N CYS A 239 0.13 10.63 -3.20
CA CYS A 239 -0.71 11.30 -4.17
C CYS A 239 -0.35 10.78 -5.55
N CYS A 240 -1.03 9.72 -5.99
CA CYS A 240 -1.33 9.56 -7.40
C CYS A 240 -2.26 10.72 -7.80
N GLN A 241 -1.66 11.75 -8.41
CA GLN A 241 -2.38 12.63 -9.34
C GLN A 241 -2.29 12.00 -10.74
#